data_AF-A0A9W6JG96-F1
#
_entry.id   AF-A0A9W6JG96-F1
#
_cell.length_a   1.000
_cell.length_b   1.000
_cell.length_c   1.000
_cell.angle_alpha   90.00
_cell.angle_beta   90.00
_cell.angle_gamma   90.00
#
_symmetry.space_group_name_H-M   'P 1'
#
loop_
_entity.id
_entity.type
_entity.pdbx_description
1 polymer ?
#
loop_
_entity_poly.entity_id
_entity_poly.type
_entity_poly.pdbx_seq_one_letter_code
_entity_poly.pdbx_strand_id
1 'polypeptide(L)'
;MRGRAVADEIVRHHGLSPFLARVLAGRGVASEAVERHLNPTFDLLPDPNVLTAMPEAAARLADACARGEKVAIFGDYDVDGATSSALLAEFLTSAGCDVQVHIPDRIFEGYGPNVAAIDGLADAGATLLITADCGATSFEPLAHARARGLDVVVIDHHQMGAELPPANALVNPNRQDDLSGLGHLAACGVAFLTLIATRQELRRRGVTTAPNLKRALDLVALGTVADVVPLTGINRLFVREGLEVLRRRRRPGLRALMDAARLDGPPTPYHLGFLLGPRINAGGRIGDAGLGCRLMLTGDEPEAGRIAAELDRLNGERQAIERATLAEAEAEAYAALGLDGEGASVAVVSGEGWHPGVVGLVAARLKERFRRPAFAVAFQPDGTGTGSGRSIPGVDLGAAVRGAVAEGLLAKGGGHAMAAGVTVRKEALGAFRAYLEEALGAAVARARADQSLKIDAALTAAAATLDLARDLERAGPFGSGAPEPVLALAAHTLSSADVVGQGHLRLRLRAGDGASVSGVAFRAADSDLGRGLIASRGARVHVAGSLGVDRWGGQERVSLRVIDAAPAEA
;
A
#
# COMPACT_ATOMS: atom_id res chain seq x y z
N MET A 1 30.31 -9.22 0.21
CA MET A 1 29.41 -8.83 1.32
C MET A 1 29.39 -7.32 1.45
N ARG A 2 28.35 -6.64 0.94
CA ARG A 2 28.19 -5.20 1.22
C ARG A 2 27.89 -5.04 2.71
N GLY A 3 28.48 -4.01 3.34
CA GLY A 3 28.13 -3.61 4.70
C GLY A 3 28.72 -4.42 5.86
N ARG A 4 29.65 -5.38 5.65
CA ARG A 4 30.27 -6.12 6.78
C ARG A 4 31.03 -5.20 7.74
N ALA A 5 31.86 -4.30 7.20
CA ALA A 5 32.58 -3.32 8.01
C ALA A 5 31.62 -2.39 8.79
N VAL A 6 30.53 -1.96 8.15
CA VAL A 6 29.48 -1.15 8.79
C VAL A 6 28.77 -1.95 9.88
N ALA A 7 28.44 -3.22 9.65
CA ALA A 7 27.83 -4.07 10.67
C ALA A 7 28.76 -4.25 11.89
N ASP A 8 30.05 -4.50 11.67
CA ASP A 8 31.04 -4.63 12.75
C ASP A 8 31.18 -3.31 13.53
N GLU A 9 31.10 -2.17 12.85
CA GLU A 9 31.08 -0.85 13.47
C GLU A 9 29.81 -0.62 14.32
N ILE A 10 28.64 -0.96 13.78
CA ILE A 10 27.36 -0.86 14.49
C ILE A 10 27.39 -1.69 15.77
N VAL A 11 27.92 -2.92 15.73
CA VAL A 11 28.06 -3.76 16.93
C VAL A 11 28.93 -3.08 17.97
N ARG A 12 30.08 -2.51 17.57
CA ARG A 12 31.01 -1.85 18.51
C ARG A 12 30.44 -0.58 19.13
N HIS A 13 29.78 0.26 18.35
CA HIS A 13 29.31 1.58 18.82
C HIS A 13 27.99 1.50 19.60
N HIS A 14 27.10 0.55 19.24
CA HIS A 14 25.73 0.51 19.77
C HIS A 14 25.43 -0.74 20.60
N GLY A 15 26.36 -1.70 20.68
CA GLY A 15 26.16 -2.94 21.43
C GLY A 15 25.01 -3.81 20.91
N LEU A 16 24.65 -3.67 19.63
CA LEU A 16 23.58 -4.45 19.01
C LEU A 16 24.03 -5.88 18.70
N SER A 17 23.07 -6.80 18.56
CA SER A 17 23.39 -8.16 18.13
C SER A 17 24.02 -8.14 16.73
N PRO A 18 24.91 -9.09 16.41
CA PRO A 18 25.49 -9.20 15.07
C PRO A 18 24.43 -9.36 13.95
N PHE A 19 23.30 -10.01 14.25
CA PHE A 19 22.22 -10.18 13.28
C PHE A 19 21.50 -8.87 13.00
N LEU A 20 21.10 -8.13 14.04
CA LEU A 20 20.46 -6.83 13.88
C LEU A 20 21.40 -5.83 13.17
N ALA A 21 22.67 -5.79 13.55
CA ALA A 21 23.66 -4.92 12.91
C ALA A 21 23.84 -5.24 11.42
N ARG A 22 23.92 -6.52 11.05
CA ARG A 22 23.98 -6.95 9.63
C ARG A 22 22.73 -6.53 8.85
N VAL A 23 21.58 -6.68 9.46
CA VAL A 23 20.28 -6.32 8.88
C VAL A 23 20.17 -4.81 8.66
N LEU A 24 20.62 -3.99 9.61
CA LEU A 24 20.69 -2.54 9.47
C LEU A 24 21.68 -2.12 8.37
N ALA A 25 22.89 -2.66 8.40
CA ALA A 25 23.93 -2.38 7.39
C ALA A 25 23.50 -2.82 5.98
N GLY A 26 22.82 -3.97 5.85
CA GLY A 26 22.28 -4.47 4.58
C GLY A 26 21.21 -3.55 3.98
N ARG A 27 20.53 -2.77 4.83
CA ARG A 27 19.57 -1.73 4.44
C ARG A 27 20.18 -0.35 4.26
N GLY A 28 21.51 -0.23 4.32
CA GLY A 28 22.22 1.04 4.14
C GLY A 28 22.15 1.98 5.34
N VAL A 29 21.80 1.49 6.53
CA VAL A 29 21.85 2.29 7.75
C VAL A 29 23.31 2.41 8.19
N ALA A 30 23.84 3.63 8.14
CA ALA A 30 25.17 3.95 8.65
C ALA A 30 25.21 3.88 10.17
N SER A 31 26.41 3.71 10.75
CA SER A 31 26.60 3.58 12.21
C SER A 31 26.01 4.77 12.97
N GLU A 32 26.19 5.97 12.46
CA GLU A 32 25.70 7.22 13.05
C GLU A 32 24.17 7.35 12.99
N ALA A 33 23.53 6.65 12.05
CA ALA A 33 22.09 6.71 11.81
C ALA A 33 21.30 5.64 12.58
N VAL A 34 21.97 4.71 13.28
CA VAL A 34 21.33 3.56 13.95
C VAL A 34 20.28 3.99 14.96
N GLU A 35 20.63 4.89 15.89
CA GLU A 35 19.71 5.32 16.94
C GLU A 35 18.50 6.04 16.34
N ARG A 36 18.73 6.90 15.35
CA ARG A 36 17.68 7.62 14.61
C ARG A 36 16.77 6.65 13.82
N HIS A 37 17.30 5.53 13.33
CA HIS A 37 16.54 4.52 12.60
C HIS A 37 15.70 3.63 13.52
N LEU A 38 16.27 3.17 14.64
CA LEU A 38 15.58 2.31 15.60
C LEU A 38 14.60 3.11 16.47
N ASN A 39 14.99 4.33 16.85
CA ASN A 39 14.25 5.22 17.73
C ASN A 39 13.97 6.59 17.09
N PRO A 40 13.23 6.64 15.97
CA PRO A 40 12.91 7.91 15.32
C PRO A 40 12.09 8.80 16.26
N THR A 41 12.44 10.09 16.34
CA THR A 41 11.69 11.08 17.12
C THR A 41 11.10 12.17 16.23
N PHE A 42 10.31 13.08 16.81
CA PHE A 42 9.66 14.15 16.04
C PHE A 42 10.63 15.24 15.55
N ASP A 43 11.89 15.21 15.97
CA ASP A 43 12.98 16.03 15.40
C ASP A 43 13.27 15.71 13.91
N LEU A 44 12.81 14.55 13.44
CA LEU A 44 12.85 14.15 12.04
C LEU A 44 11.92 14.95 11.14
N LEU A 45 10.85 15.52 11.70
CA LEU A 45 9.88 16.24 10.89
C LEU A 45 10.55 17.50 10.34
N PRO A 46 10.54 17.71 9.02
CA PRO A 46 11.02 18.95 8.46
C PRO A 46 10.09 20.09 8.87
N ASP A 47 10.56 21.32 8.73
CA ASP A 47 9.65 22.45 8.58
C ASP A 47 8.73 22.16 7.39
N PRO A 48 7.39 22.11 7.54
CA PRO A 48 6.50 21.83 6.42
C PRO A 48 6.70 22.78 5.23
N ASN A 49 7.20 24.00 5.46
CA ASN A 49 7.44 25.00 4.42
C ASN A 49 8.55 24.62 3.42
N VAL A 50 9.23 23.48 3.62
CA VAL A 50 10.10 22.89 2.58
C VAL A 50 9.29 22.40 1.37
N LEU A 51 7.99 22.14 1.55
CA LEU A 51 7.07 21.79 0.47
C LEU A 51 6.58 23.05 -0.24
N THR A 52 6.61 23.00 -1.56
CA THR A 52 6.17 24.09 -2.44
C THR A 52 4.68 24.38 -2.22
N ALA A 53 4.33 25.66 -2.19
CA ALA A 53 2.98 26.17 -1.90
C ALA A 53 2.40 25.85 -0.50
N MET A 54 3.22 25.28 0.41
CA MET A 54 2.78 24.98 1.77
C MET A 54 2.39 26.24 2.58
N PRO A 55 3.15 27.35 2.56
CA PRO A 55 2.75 28.57 3.27
C PRO A 55 1.40 29.11 2.81
N GLU A 56 1.14 29.10 1.50
CA GLU A 56 -0.09 29.56 0.87
C GLU A 56 -1.29 28.68 1.26
N ALA A 57 -1.12 27.35 1.23
CA ALA A 57 -2.13 26.41 1.68
C ALA A 57 -2.43 26.59 3.18
N ALA A 58 -1.40 26.68 4.01
CA ALA A 58 -1.52 26.86 5.45
C ALA A 58 -2.26 28.16 5.80
N ALA A 59 -1.91 29.26 5.12
CA ALA A 59 -2.57 30.56 5.26
C ALA A 59 -4.05 30.49 4.85
N ARG A 60 -4.38 29.84 3.72
CA ARG A 60 -5.75 29.74 3.23
C ARG A 60 -6.65 28.89 4.13
N LEU A 61 -6.12 27.80 4.70
CA LEU A 61 -6.83 27.00 5.69
C LEU A 61 -7.01 27.77 7.00
N ALA A 62 -5.99 28.48 7.48
CA ALA A 62 -6.10 29.31 8.69
C ALA A 62 -7.13 30.44 8.54
N ASP A 63 -7.23 31.00 7.34
CA ASP A 63 -8.27 31.94 6.92
C ASP A 63 -9.68 31.34 7.03
N ALA A 64 -9.87 30.12 6.53
CA ALA A 64 -11.15 29.40 6.62
C ALA A 64 -11.56 29.17 8.08
N CYS A 65 -10.61 28.76 8.93
CA CYS A 65 -10.86 28.58 10.37
C CYS A 65 -11.25 29.91 11.04
N ALA A 66 -10.54 31.00 10.75
CA ALA A 66 -10.82 32.30 11.33
C ALA A 66 -12.20 32.86 10.93
N ARG A 67 -12.66 32.53 9.73
CA ARG A 67 -13.95 32.97 9.18
C ARG A 67 -15.10 31.99 9.45
N GLY A 68 -14.83 30.82 10.01
CA GLY A 68 -15.84 29.76 10.17
C GLY A 68 -16.46 29.34 8.84
N GLU A 69 -15.65 29.25 7.78
CA GLU A 69 -16.13 28.95 6.43
C GLU A 69 -16.77 27.57 6.32
N LYS A 70 -17.67 27.42 5.33
CA LYS A 70 -18.09 26.11 4.85
C LYS A 70 -17.04 25.58 3.87
N VAL A 71 -16.41 24.46 4.25
CA VAL A 71 -15.32 23.84 3.50
C VAL A 71 -15.79 22.51 2.93
N ALA A 72 -15.62 22.34 1.62
CA ALA A 72 -15.80 21.07 0.94
C ALA A 72 -14.45 20.35 0.84
N ILE A 73 -14.40 19.08 1.22
CA ILE A 73 -13.26 18.19 1.01
C ILE A 73 -13.66 17.15 -0.03
N PHE A 74 -12.90 17.06 -1.11
CA PHE A 74 -13.06 16.05 -2.15
C PHE A 74 -11.93 15.03 -2.00
N GLY A 75 -12.26 13.80 -1.61
CA GLY A 75 -11.28 12.74 -1.35
C GLY A 75 -11.29 11.62 -2.39
N ASP A 76 -10.26 10.78 -2.39
CA ASP A 76 -10.29 9.49 -3.08
C ASP A 76 -10.96 8.39 -2.23
N TYR A 77 -11.45 7.32 -2.88
CA TYR A 77 -12.22 6.24 -2.27
C TYR A 77 -11.38 5.19 -1.55
N ASP A 78 -10.07 5.20 -1.74
CA ASP A 78 -9.18 4.27 -1.09
C ASP A 78 -8.80 4.71 0.33
N VAL A 79 -7.91 3.96 0.98
CA VAL A 79 -7.55 4.22 2.37
C VAL A 79 -6.77 5.53 2.52
N ASP A 80 -5.92 5.90 1.58
CA ASP A 80 -5.14 7.13 1.68
C ASP A 80 -6.05 8.35 1.49
N GLY A 81 -6.92 8.33 0.49
CA GLY A 81 -7.96 9.34 0.31
C GLY A 81 -8.91 9.47 1.50
N ALA A 82 -9.39 8.34 2.03
CA ALA A 82 -10.29 8.34 3.19
C ALA A 82 -9.61 8.87 4.47
N THR A 83 -8.35 8.50 4.71
CA THR A 83 -7.60 8.96 5.89
C THR A 83 -7.16 10.42 5.75
N SER A 84 -6.74 10.86 4.57
CA SER A 84 -6.44 12.26 4.23
C SER A 84 -7.66 13.16 4.45
N SER A 85 -8.81 12.75 3.94
CA SER A 85 -10.07 13.48 4.09
C SER A 85 -10.51 13.56 5.54
N ALA A 86 -10.40 12.45 6.29
CA ALA A 86 -10.75 12.41 7.71
C ALA A 86 -9.83 13.30 8.56
N LEU A 87 -8.52 13.32 8.28
CA LEU A 87 -7.55 14.19 8.95
C LEU A 87 -7.90 15.67 8.79
N LEU A 88 -8.15 16.09 7.55
CA LEU A 88 -8.51 17.47 7.22
C LEU A 88 -9.86 17.85 7.85
N ALA A 89 -10.86 16.98 7.74
CA ALA A 89 -12.19 17.22 8.28
C ALA A 89 -12.20 17.32 9.81
N GLU A 90 -11.54 16.40 10.51
CA GLU A 90 -11.43 16.43 11.98
C GLU A 90 -10.77 17.72 12.46
N PHE A 91 -9.67 18.13 11.82
CA PHE A 91 -8.97 19.36 12.18
C PHE A 91 -9.81 20.61 11.91
N LEU A 92 -10.34 20.77 10.69
CA LEU A 92 -11.07 21.98 10.31
C LEU A 92 -12.37 22.13 11.11
N THR A 93 -13.10 21.03 11.36
CA THR A 93 -14.30 21.04 12.20
C THR A 93 -13.96 21.49 13.62
N SER A 94 -12.90 20.93 14.21
CA SER A 94 -12.46 21.32 15.56
C SER A 94 -11.92 22.77 15.64
N ALA A 95 -11.53 23.34 14.50
CA ALA A 95 -11.09 24.72 14.37
C ALA A 95 -12.24 25.69 14.01
N GLY A 96 -13.49 25.19 13.93
CA GLY A 96 -14.69 26.02 13.78
C GLY A 96 -15.27 26.11 12.37
N CYS A 97 -14.76 25.35 11.40
CA CYS A 97 -15.35 25.27 10.05
C CYS A 97 -16.58 24.34 10.01
N ASP A 98 -17.50 24.61 9.09
CA ASP A 98 -18.54 23.66 8.68
C ASP A 98 -17.98 22.81 7.53
N VAL A 99 -17.76 21.52 7.74
CA VAL A 99 -17.03 20.67 6.79
C VAL A 99 -17.94 19.62 6.16
N GLN A 100 -17.94 19.58 4.82
CA GLN A 100 -18.59 18.54 4.03
C GLN A 100 -17.52 17.72 3.30
N VAL A 101 -17.59 16.40 3.40
CA VAL A 101 -16.69 15.49 2.66
C VAL A 101 -17.47 14.80 1.54
N HIS A 102 -16.91 14.81 0.33
CA HIS A 102 -17.38 14.06 -0.83
C HIS A 102 -16.32 13.04 -1.25
N ILE A 103 -16.72 11.79 -1.40
CA ILE A 103 -15.90 10.70 -1.93
C ILE A 103 -16.62 10.19 -3.19
N PRO A 104 -16.01 10.26 -4.38
CA PRO A 104 -16.69 9.92 -5.63
C PRO A 104 -16.95 8.42 -5.73
N ASP A 105 -18.07 8.04 -6.33
CA ASP A 105 -18.28 6.65 -6.74
C ASP A 105 -17.47 6.35 -8.01
N ARG A 106 -16.51 5.44 -7.91
CA ARG A 106 -15.61 5.10 -9.02
C ARG A 106 -16.35 4.57 -10.26
N ILE A 107 -17.49 3.90 -10.08
CA ILE A 107 -18.25 3.26 -11.16
C ILE A 107 -19.10 4.31 -11.88
N PHE A 108 -19.75 5.20 -11.13
CA PHE A 108 -20.70 6.16 -11.69
C PHE A 108 -20.07 7.53 -12.03
N GLU A 109 -19.19 8.03 -11.17
CA GLU A 109 -18.56 9.36 -11.32
C GLU A 109 -17.15 9.27 -11.92
N GLY A 110 -16.49 8.11 -11.81
CA GLY A 110 -15.12 7.93 -12.26
C GLY A 110 -14.08 8.30 -11.19
N TYR A 111 -12.87 8.67 -11.62
CA TYR A 111 -11.75 8.96 -10.73
C TYR A 111 -11.56 10.47 -10.53
N GLY A 112 -11.44 10.89 -9.27
CA GLY A 112 -11.08 12.27 -8.88
C GLY A 112 -12.21 13.29 -9.00
N PRO A 113 -11.88 14.60 -8.83
CA PRO A 113 -12.82 15.71 -8.90
C PRO A 113 -13.60 15.75 -10.22
N ASN A 114 -14.90 16.01 -10.14
CA ASN A 114 -15.77 16.17 -11.32
C ASN A 114 -16.69 17.38 -11.19
N VAL A 115 -17.09 17.94 -12.34
CA VAL A 115 -17.88 19.18 -12.45
C VAL A 115 -19.20 19.09 -11.68
N ALA A 116 -19.95 17.99 -11.83
CA ALA A 116 -21.27 17.83 -11.23
C ALA A 116 -21.22 17.82 -9.70
N ALA A 117 -20.26 17.10 -9.12
CA ALA A 117 -20.06 17.08 -7.67
C ALA A 117 -19.59 18.44 -7.14
N ILE A 118 -18.73 19.14 -7.89
CA ILE A 118 -18.28 20.50 -7.53
C ILE A 118 -19.45 21.49 -7.52
N ASP A 119 -20.36 21.42 -8.50
CA ASP A 119 -21.56 22.24 -8.52
C ASP A 119 -22.44 21.97 -7.29
N GLY A 120 -22.66 20.70 -6.94
CA GLY A 120 -23.41 20.35 -5.74
C GLY A 120 -22.80 20.89 -4.45
N LEU A 121 -21.46 20.88 -4.34
CA LEU A 121 -20.74 21.42 -3.18
C LEU A 121 -20.81 22.96 -3.12
N ALA A 122 -20.67 23.63 -4.26
CA ALA A 122 -20.81 25.09 -4.37
C ALA A 122 -22.25 25.53 -4.03
N ASP A 123 -23.24 24.83 -4.56
CA ASP A 123 -24.67 25.11 -4.32
C ASP A 123 -25.07 24.83 -2.87
N ALA A 124 -24.38 23.90 -2.19
CA ALA A 124 -24.49 23.69 -0.74
C ALA A 124 -23.84 24.82 0.10
N GLY A 125 -23.22 25.81 -0.55
CA GLY A 125 -22.67 27.02 0.07
C GLY A 125 -21.19 26.91 0.47
N ALA A 126 -20.45 25.92 -0.04
CA ALA A 126 -19.01 25.87 0.19
C ALA A 126 -18.31 27.09 -0.42
N THR A 127 -17.29 27.61 0.27
CA THR A 127 -16.45 28.72 -0.22
C THR A 127 -15.01 28.29 -0.48
N LEU A 128 -14.62 27.14 0.05
CA LEU A 128 -13.32 26.51 -0.13
C LEU A 128 -13.51 25.04 -0.51
N LEU A 129 -12.86 24.63 -1.60
CA LEU A 129 -12.68 23.25 -1.99
C LEU A 129 -11.25 22.81 -1.65
N ILE A 130 -11.11 21.71 -0.91
CA ILE A 130 -9.84 21.04 -0.66
C ILE A 130 -9.89 19.67 -1.32
N THR A 131 -8.97 19.38 -2.25
CA THR A 131 -8.81 18.01 -2.75
C THR A 131 -7.78 17.26 -1.91
N ALA A 132 -8.08 16.01 -1.58
CA ALA A 132 -7.26 15.16 -0.74
C ALA A 132 -6.99 13.84 -1.47
N ASP A 133 -5.71 13.55 -1.71
CA ASP A 133 -5.26 12.38 -2.48
C ASP A 133 -5.81 12.33 -3.92
N CYS A 134 -6.11 13.51 -4.46
CA CYS A 134 -6.53 13.69 -5.84
C CYS A 134 -6.39 15.16 -6.24
N GLY A 135 -6.59 15.43 -7.52
CA GLY A 135 -6.62 16.79 -8.06
C GLY A 135 -5.34 17.24 -8.77
N ALA A 136 -4.20 16.56 -8.60
CA ALA A 136 -2.94 16.94 -9.25
C ALA A 136 -3.01 17.00 -10.79
N THR A 137 -3.94 16.27 -11.41
CA THR A 137 -4.14 16.26 -12.86
C THR A 137 -5.55 16.72 -13.27
N SER A 138 -6.32 17.34 -12.38
CA SER A 138 -7.74 17.69 -12.60
C SER A 138 -7.93 19.12 -13.10
N PHE A 139 -7.44 19.43 -14.30
CA PHE A 139 -7.47 20.80 -14.86
C PHE A 139 -8.88 21.36 -15.02
N GLU A 140 -9.74 20.69 -15.78
CA GLU A 140 -11.10 21.13 -16.08
C GLU A 140 -11.96 21.25 -14.81
N PRO A 141 -12.05 20.21 -13.94
CA PRO A 141 -12.84 20.32 -12.71
C PRO A 141 -12.40 21.47 -11.80
N LEU A 142 -11.09 21.68 -11.63
CA LEU A 142 -10.59 22.75 -10.75
C LEU A 142 -10.73 24.14 -11.38
N ALA A 143 -10.64 24.27 -12.70
CA ALA A 143 -10.98 25.49 -13.40
C ALA A 143 -12.47 25.85 -13.20
N HIS A 144 -13.35 24.85 -13.28
CA HIS A 144 -14.78 25.01 -13.04
C HIS A 144 -15.06 25.44 -11.59
N ALA A 145 -14.43 24.81 -10.60
CA ALA A 145 -14.56 25.21 -9.18
C ALA A 145 -14.27 26.71 -8.98
N ARG A 146 -13.18 27.21 -9.57
CA ARG A 146 -12.83 28.63 -9.51
C ARG A 146 -13.84 29.51 -10.23
N ALA A 147 -14.35 29.08 -11.38
CA ALA A 147 -15.40 29.81 -12.10
C ALA A 147 -16.71 29.89 -11.29
N ARG A 148 -16.99 28.90 -10.43
CA ARG A 148 -18.09 28.92 -9.45
C ARG A 148 -17.80 29.78 -8.21
N GLY A 149 -16.62 30.38 -8.11
CA GLY A 149 -16.24 31.25 -6.99
C GLY A 149 -15.64 30.53 -5.79
N LEU A 150 -15.30 29.25 -5.93
CA LEU A 150 -14.59 28.49 -4.89
C LEU A 150 -13.11 28.84 -4.91
N ASP A 151 -12.54 29.06 -3.72
CA ASP A 151 -11.11 28.87 -3.57
C ASP A 151 -10.78 27.37 -3.62
N VAL A 152 -9.60 27.03 -4.12
CA VAL A 152 -9.17 25.64 -4.33
C VAL A 152 -7.81 25.43 -3.68
N VAL A 153 -7.70 24.44 -2.80
CA VAL A 153 -6.43 23.94 -2.27
C VAL A 153 -6.29 22.47 -2.64
N VAL A 154 -5.20 22.10 -3.30
CA VAL A 154 -4.92 20.71 -3.67
C VAL A 154 -3.86 20.14 -2.74
N ILE A 155 -4.15 19.00 -2.12
CA ILE A 155 -3.24 18.22 -1.29
C ILE A 155 -3.17 16.82 -1.89
N ASP A 156 -2.07 16.53 -2.58
CA ASP A 156 -1.92 15.31 -3.37
C ASP A 156 -0.46 14.82 -3.31
N HIS A 157 -0.22 13.61 -3.77
CA HIS A 157 1.10 13.01 -3.89
C HIS A 157 1.31 12.31 -5.25
N HIS A 158 0.31 12.27 -6.13
CA HIS A 158 0.44 11.64 -7.43
C HIS A 158 1.49 12.31 -8.33
N GLN A 159 2.05 11.53 -9.25
CA GLN A 159 2.94 12.05 -10.29
C GLN A 159 2.19 13.03 -11.19
N MET A 160 2.83 14.14 -11.54
CA MET A 160 2.21 15.19 -12.37
C MET A 160 3.17 15.80 -13.39
N GLY A 161 2.57 16.43 -14.40
CA GLY A 161 3.30 17.14 -15.46
C GLY A 161 3.86 18.48 -14.97
N ALA A 162 4.48 19.21 -15.90
CA ALA A 162 4.99 20.56 -15.64
C ALA A 162 3.87 21.61 -15.53
N GLU A 163 2.77 21.41 -16.26
CA GLU A 163 1.59 22.26 -16.17
C GLU A 163 0.80 21.92 -14.90
N LEU A 164 0.38 22.95 -14.16
CA LEU A 164 -0.32 22.79 -12.89
C LEU A 164 -1.80 23.16 -13.07
N PRO A 165 -2.74 22.39 -12.50
CA PRO A 165 -4.15 22.78 -12.52
C PRO A 165 -4.37 24.04 -11.69
N PRO A 166 -5.40 24.84 -12.01
CA PRO A 166 -5.59 26.13 -11.38
C PRO A 166 -6.09 25.96 -9.93
N ALA A 167 -5.30 26.44 -8.97
CA ALA A 167 -5.61 26.40 -7.55
C ALA A 167 -5.01 27.62 -6.81
N ASN A 168 -5.54 27.95 -5.63
CA ASN A 168 -4.94 28.94 -4.72
C ASN A 168 -3.63 28.42 -4.13
N ALA A 169 -3.57 27.12 -3.85
CA ALA A 169 -2.36 26.42 -3.45
C ALA A 169 -2.43 24.95 -3.91
N LEU A 170 -1.29 24.40 -4.34
CA LEU A 170 -1.16 22.99 -4.72
C LEU A 170 0.07 22.42 -4.02
N VAL A 171 -0.17 21.65 -2.96
CA VAL A 171 0.89 21.00 -2.18
C VAL A 171 1.00 19.56 -2.68
N ASN A 172 2.04 19.28 -3.44
CA ASN A 172 2.36 17.93 -3.90
C ASN A 172 3.89 17.78 -4.03
N PRO A 173 4.52 16.85 -3.29
CA PRO A 173 5.97 16.65 -3.32
C PRO A 173 6.50 16.01 -4.61
N ASN A 174 5.62 15.60 -5.53
CA ASN A 174 5.96 15.08 -6.86
C ASN A 174 5.76 16.12 -7.98
N ARG A 175 5.60 17.40 -7.64
CA ARG A 175 5.75 18.51 -8.60
C ARG A 175 7.20 18.59 -9.06
N GLN A 176 7.41 19.03 -10.31
CA GLN A 176 8.76 19.17 -10.87
C GLN A 176 9.58 20.31 -10.22
N ASP A 177 8.91 21.31 -9.65
CA ASP A 177 9.53 22.45 -8.96
C ASP A 177 9.72 22.21 -7.45
N ASP A 178 9.25 21.08 -6.91
CA ASP A 178 9.41 20.75 -5.51
C ASP A 178 10.73 20.02 -5.25
N LEU A 179 11.58 20.62 -4.41
CA LEU A 179 12.91 20.10 -4.07
C LEU A 179 12.98 19.52 -2.65
N SER A 180 11.83 19.26 -2.01
CA SER A 180 11.77 18.79 -0.61
C SER A 180 12.37 17.40 -0.40
N GLY A 181 12.43 16.57 -1.46
CA GLY A 181 12.79 15.16 -1.36
C GLY A 181 11.71 14.28 -0.71
N LEU A 182 10.49 14.80 -0.55
CA LEU A 182 9.37 14.13 0.11
C LEU A 182 8.42 13.41 -0.86
N GLY A 183 8.82 13.19 -2.12
CA GLY A 183 7.97 12.52 -3.14
C GLY A 183 7.56 11.09 -2.80
N HIS A 184 8.08 10.53 -1.71
CA HIS A 184 7.78 9.21 -1.18
C HIS A 184 6.64 9.22 -0.13
N LEU A 185 6.05 10.37 0.20
CA LEU A 185 4.92 10.43 1.12
C LEU A 185 3.63 9.94 0.45
N ALA A 186 2.79 9.30 1.26
CA ALA A 186 1.36 9.16 0.98
C ALA A 186 0.66 10.53 1.16
N ALA A 187 -0.48 10.74 0.52
CA ALA A 187 -1.26 11.96 0.63
C ALA A 187 -1.65 12.25 2.09
N CYS A 188 -1.92 11.24 2.92
CA CYS A 188 -2.23 11.46 4.34
C CYS A 188 -1.05 12.05 5.12
N GLY A 189 0.18 11.73 4.69
CA GLY A 189 1.41 12.30 5.23
C GLY A 189 1.58 13.76 4.81
N VAL A 190 1.28 14.08 3.55
CA VAL A 190 1.27 15.45 3.03
C VAL A 190 0.20 16.28 3.77
N ALA A 191 -1.02 15.77 3.88
CA ALA A 191 -2.11 16.39 4.64
C ALA A 191 -1.72 16.64 6.10
N PHE A 192 -1.06 15.68 6.75
CA PHE A 192 -0.58 15.85 8.12
C PHE A 192 0.44 16.98 8.25
N LEU A 193 1.39 17.11 7.32
CA LEU A 193 2.33 18.23 7.27
C LEU A 193 1.62 19.56 7.02
N THR A 194 0.62 19.58 6.13
CA THR A 194 -0.24 20.75 5.91
C THR A 194 -0.93 21.18 7.20
N LEU A 195 -1.50 20.25 7.97
CA LEU A 195 -2.13 20.55 9.25
C LEU A 195 -1.12 21.06 10.29
N ILE A 196 0.13 20.59 10.28
CA ILE A 196 1.19 21.16 11.12
C ILE A 196 1.44 22.63 10.73
N ALA A 197 1.57 22.92 9.44
CA ALA A 197 1.78 24.27 8.93
C ALA A 197 0.61 25.20 9.27
N THR A 198 -0.64 24.76 9.01
CA THR A 198 -1.86 25.51 9.38
C THR A 198 -1.92 25.78 10.87
N ARG A 199 -1.55 24.80 11.71
CA ARG A 199 -1.51 24.98 13.17
C ARG A 199 -0.43 25.97 13.62
N GLN A 200 0.73 25.99 12.95
CA GLN A 200 1.77 27.00 13.20
C GLN A 200 1.27 28.40 12.81
N GLU A 201 0.59 28.53 11.67
CA GLU A 201 0.01 29.78 11.21
C GLU A 201 -1.10 30.30 12.12
N LEU A 202 -2.02 29.42 12.55
CA LEU A 202 -3.05 29.75 13.55
C LEU A 202 -2.43 30.27 14.85
N ARG A 203 -1.35 29.64 15.32
CA ARG A 203 -0.60 30.12 16.50
C ARG A 203 0.03 31.49 16.29
N ARG A 204 0.59 31.75 15.10
CA ARG A 204 1.13 33.07 14.73
C ARG A 204 0.04 34.14 14.75
N ARG A 205 -1.21 33.76 14.42
CA ARG A 205 -2.41 34.60 14.50
C ARG A 205 -3.04 34.67 15.89
N GLY A 206 -2.41 34.08 16.92
CA GLY A 206 -2.88 34.11 18.31
C GLY A 206 -3.87 33.00 18.70
N VAL A 207 -4.18 32.05 17.82
CA VAL A 207 -5.07 30.92 18.11
C VAL A 207 -4.28 29.77 18.75
N THR A 208 -4.55 29.48 20.03
CA THR A 208 -3.80 28.48 20.81
C THR A 208 -4.55 27.17 21.04
N THR A 209 -5.85 27.12 20.72
CA THR A 209 -6.76 25.99 20.99
C THR A 209 -6.70 24.86 19.95
N ALA A 210 -5.77 24.93 18.98
CA ALA A 210 -5.69 23.96 17.90
C ALA A 210 -5.43 22.51 18.38
N PRO A 211 -6.02 21.49 17.72
CA PRO A 211 -5.92 20.09 18.13
C PRO A 211 -4.50 19.56 18.31
N ASN A 212 -4.40 18.52 19.14
CA ASN A 212 -3.17 17.73 19.23
C ASN A 212 -3.12 16.71 18.07
N LEU A 213 -2.43 17.08 17.01
CA LEU A 213 -2.26 16.27 15.79
C LEU A 213 -1.66 14.87 16.07
N LYS A 214 -0.88 14.68 17.14
CA LYS A 214 -0.34 13.35 17.48
C LYS A 214 -1.41 12.30 17.70
N ARG A 215 -2.65 12.70 18.03
CA ARG A 215 -3.78 11.77 18.21
C ARG A 215 -4.28 11.18 16.90
N ALA A 216 -3.97 11.78 15.76
CA ALA A 216 -4.42 11.34 14.44
C ALA A 216 -3.35 10.55 13.67
N LEU A 217 -2.21 10.24 14.30
CA LEU A 217 -1.16 9.43 13.67
C LEU A 217 -1.60 8.00 13.37
N ASP A 218 -2.67 7.51 14.01
CA ASP A 218 -3.31 6.24 13.65
C ASP A 218 -3.83 6.25 12.21
N LEU A 219 -4.45 7.35 11.78
CA LEU A 219 -4.91 7.56 10.40
C LEU A 219 -3.72 7.70 9.44
N VAL A 220 -2.71 8.50 9.81
CA VAL A 220 -1.50 8.68 8.97
C VAL A 220 -0.79 7.35 8.75
N ALA A 221 -0.61 6.54 9.80
CA ALA A 221 0.01 5.23 9.68
C ALA A 221 -0.81 4.29 8.78
N LEU A 222 -2.14 4.29 8.93
CA LEU A 222 -3.03 3.45 8.14
C LEU A 222 -2.97 3.81 6.65
N GLY A 223 -3.10 5.09 6.29
CA GLY A 223 -2.96 5.57 4.90
C GLY A 223 -1.60 5.23 4.31
N THR A 224 -0.52 5.61 5.02
CA THR A 224 0.87 5.34 4.61
C THR A 224 1.13 3.87 4.31
N VAL A 225 0.65 2.94 5.16
CA VAL A 225 0.86 1.51 4.94
C VAL A 225 -0.04 0.97 3.83
N ALA A 226 -1.29 1.44 3.74
CA ALA A 226 -2.24 0.97 2.75
C ALA A 226 -1.89 1.42 1.32
N ASP A 227 -1.26 2.58 1.18
CA ASP A 227 -0.76 3.12 -0.09
C ASP A 227 0.59 2.52 -0.53
N VAL A 228 1.19 1.66 0.30
CA VAL A 228 2.40 0.89 -0.05
C VAL A 228 3.61 1.80 -0.38
N VAL A 229 3.63 3.01 0.18
CA VAL A 229 4.79 3.91 0.07
C VAL A 229 5.98 3.44 0.92
N PRO A 230 7.23 3.79 0.56
CA PRO A 230 8.40 3.39 1.33
C PRO A 230 8.36 3.83 2.80
N LEU A 231 8.55 2.88 3.72
CA LEU A 231 8.62 3.10 5.17
C LEU A 231 10.02 3.55 5.61
N THR A 232 10.47 4.64 5.02
CA THR A 232 11.75 5.30 5.30
C THR A 232 11.52 6.72 5.80
N GLY A 233 12.54 7.34 6.40
CA GLY A 233 12.46 8.74 6.82
C GLY A 233 11.23 9.04 7.71
N ILE A 234 10.43 10.03 7.32
CA ILE A 234 9.26 10.45 8.11
C ILE A 234 8.07 9.48 7.99
N ASN A 235 7.91 8.72 6.89
CA ASN A 235 6.91 7.64 6.83
C ASN A 235 7.16 6.59 7.91
N ARG A 236 8.44 6.25 8.14
CA ARG A 236 8.83 5.33 9.22
C ARG A 236 8.43 5.86 10.60
N LEU A 237 8.66 7.15 10.85
CA LEU A 237 8.22 7.82 12.08
C LEU A 237 6.70 7.77 12.22
N PHE A 238 5.96 8.16 11.18
CA PHE A 238 4.50 8.18 11.19
C PHE A 238 3.92 6.80 11.48
N VAL A 239 4.41 5.76 10.81
CA VAL A 239 3.94 4.39 11.05
C VAL A 239 4.30 3.93 12.46
N ARG A 240 5.52 4.17 12.95
CA ARG A 240 5.92 3.74 14.30
C ARG A 240 5.05 4.39 15.38
N GLU A 241 4.92 5.72 15.35
CA GLU A 241 4.14 6.45 16.35
C GLU A 241 2.64 6.19 16.18
N GLY A 242 2.15 6.05 14.95
CA GLY A 242 0.75 5.74 14.66
C GLY A 242 0.33 4.35 15.14
N LEU A 243 1.22 3.35 15.08
CA LEU A 243 0.98 2.05 15.69
C LEU A 243 0.84 2.15 17.22
N GLU A 244 1.62 3.00 17.89
CA GLU A 244 1.45 3.25 19.34
C GLU A 244 0.11 3.93 19.66
N VAL A 245 -0.35 4.84 18.79
CA VAL A 245 -1.67 5.47 18.93
C VAL A 245 -2.77 4.43 18.72
N LEU A 246 -2.68 3.62 17.66
CA LEU A 246 -3.67 2.63 17.30
C LEU A 246 -3.83 1.54 18.37
N ARG A 247 -2.74 1.13 19.03
CA ARG A 247 -2.75 0.20 20.19
C ARG A 247 -3.65 0.64 21.33
N ARG A 248 -3.88 1.95 21.47
CA ARG A 248 -4.74 2.51 22.53
C ARG A 248 -6.24 2.41 22.21
N ARG A 249 -6.60 2.06 20.97
CA ARG A 249 -7.98 1.81 20.50
C ARG A 249 -8.97 2.94 20.82
N ARG A 250 -8.49 4.19 20.76
CA ARG A 250 -9.29 5.37 21.17
C ARG A 250 -10.29 5.82 20.12
N ARG A 251 -9.97 5.70 18.83
CA ARG A 251 -10.86 6.06 17.73
C ARG A 251 -11.95 4.98 17.56
N PRO A 252 -13.25 5.31 17.76
CA PRO A 252 -14.33 4.32 17.71
C PRO A 252 -14.37 3.53 16.41
N GLY A 253 -14.25 4.21 15.27
CA GLY A 253 -14.24 3.58 13.95
C GLY A 253 -13.14 2.53 13.76
N LEU A 254 -11.89 2.89 14.05
CA LEU A 254 -10.76 1.95 13.94
C LEU A 254 -10.86 0.81 14.95
N ARG A 255 -11.35 1.08 16.17
CA ARG A 255 -11.62 0.03 17.16
C ARG A 255 -12.63 -0.98 16.64
N ALA A 256 -13.78 -0.51 16.16
CA ALA A 256 -14.82 -1.36 15.60
C ALA A 256 -14.31 -2.18 14.40
N LEU A 257 -13.51 -1.58 13.51
CA LEU A 257 -12.92 -2.27 12.37
C LEU A 257 -11.90 -3.33 12.77
N MET A 258 -11.07 -3.07 13.79
CA MET A 258 -10.16 -4.07 14.34
C MET A 258 -10.91 -5.27 14.93
N ASP A 259 -12.03 -5.01 15.61
CA ASP A 259 -12.89 -6.06 16.19
C ASP A 259 -13.58 -6.88 15.10
N ALA A 260 -14.16 -6.22 14.09
CA ALA A 260 -14.75 -6.89 12.93
C ALA A 260 -13.71 -7.72 12.17
N ALA A 261 -12.47 -7.21 12.05
CA ALA A 261 -11.37 -7.91 11.44
C ALA A 261 -10.79 -9.07 12.28
N ARG A 262 -11.28 -9.25 13.51
CA ARG A 262 -10.78 -10.23 14.50
C ARG A 262 -9.27 -10.10 14.68
N LEU A 263 -8.77 -8.86 14.71
CA LEU A 263 -7.37 -8.58 14.94
C LEU A 263 -7.00 -9.02 16.35
N ASP A 264 -6.00 -9.90 16.45
CA ASP A 264 -5.43 -10.34 17.73
C ASP A 264 -4.07 -9.69 17.98
N GLY A 265 -3.79 -9.41 19.25
CA GLY A 265 -2.55 -8.77 19.69
C GLY A 265 -2.38 -7.30 19.24
N PRO A 266 -1.17 -6.75 19.38
CA PRO A 266 -0.87 -5.38 18.98
C PRO A 266 -0.90 -5.21 17.45
N PRO A 267 -1.46 -4.09 16.93
CA PRO A 267 -1.36 -3.73 15.52
C PRO A 267 0.09 -3.68 15.03
N THR A 268 0.27 -4.12 13.79
CA THR A 268 1.54 -4.12 13.04
C THR A 268 1.25 -3.63 11.63
N PRO A 269 2.25 -3.24 10.82
CA PRO A 269 2.02 -2.87 9.43
C PRO A 269 1.27 -3.95 8.63
N TYR A 270 1.47 -5.24 8.97
CA TYR A 270 0.70 -6.32 8.38
C TYR A 270 -0.81 -6.16 8.61
N HIS A 271 -1.23 -5.84 9.83
CA HIS A 271 -2.64 -5.62 10.14
C HIS A 271 -3.23 -4.43 9.37
N LEU A 272 -2.48 -3.34 9.25
CA LEU A 272 -2.91 -2.16 8.49
C LEU A 272 -3.08 -2.50 7.00
N GLY A 273 -2.07 -3.11 6.36
CA GLY A 273 -2.07 -3.38 4.93
C GLY A 273 -2.89 -4.60 4.48
N PHE A 274 -3.07 -5.61 5.34
CA PHE A 274 -3.70 -6.88 4.96
C PHE A 274 -5.01 -7.21 5.69
N LEU A 275 -5.34 -6.52 6.78
CA LEU A 275 -6.62 -6.69 7.48
C LEU A 275 -7.51 -5.46 7.37
N LEU A 276 -7.03 -4.29 7.82
CA LEU A 276 -7.86 -3.07 7.91
C LEU A 276 -8.02 -2.40 6.54
N GLY A 277 -6.92 -2.12 5.85
CA GLY A 277 -6.92 -1.47 4.54
C GLY A 277 -7.81 -2.16 3.50
N PRO A 278 -7.72 -3.50 3.34
CA PRO A 278 -8.55 -4.23 2.39
C PRO A 278 -10.07 -4.18 2.68
N ARG A 279 -10.48 -3.92 3.92
CA ARG A 279 -11.88 -3.73 4.30
C ARG A 279 -12.39 -2.36 3.90
N ILE A 280 -11.61 -1.32 4.19
CA ILE A 280 -11.93 0.05 3.77
C ILE A 280 -12.02 0.13 2.25
N ASN A 281 -11.02 -0.40 1.55
CA ASN A 281 -11.00 -0.45 0.09
C ASN A 281 -12.11 -1.30 -0.53
N ALA A 282 -12.75 -2.19 0.23
CA ALA A 282 -13.89 -2.95 -0.29
C ALA A 282 -15.12 -2.05 -0.50
N GLY A 283 -15.30 -1.03 0.35
CA GLY A 283 -16.32 0.00 0.20
C GLY A 283 -16.28 0.65 -1.17
N GLY A 284 -15.16 1.30 -1.53
CA GLY A 284 -15.02 1.95 -2.84
C GLY A 284 -14.89 1.01 -4.05
N ARG A 285 -14.79 -0.31 -3.86
CA ARG A 285 -14.69 -1.27 -4.98
C ARG A 285 -16.02 -1.87 -5.39
N ILE A 286 -16.88 -2.18 -4.43
CA ILE A 286 -18.13 -2.93 -4.65
C ILE A 286 -19.31 -2.44 -3.80
N GLY A 287 -19.19 -1.29 -3.13
CA GLY A 287 -20.22 -0.73 -2.26
C GLY A 287 -20.14 0.79 -2.18
N ASP A 288 -20.55 1.36 -1.04
CA ASP A 288 -20.51 2.81 -0.80
C ASP A 288 -19.08 3.28 -0.50
N ALA A 289 -18.53 4.09 -1.40
CA ALA A 289 -17.19 4.65 -1.31
C ALA A 289 -16.97 5.55 -0.08
N GLY A 290 -18.03 6.18 0.45
CA GLY A 290 -17.96 7.05 1.61
C GLY A 290 -17.84 6.33 2.95
N LEU A 291 -18.10 5.01 3.01
CA LEU A 291 -18.06 4.25 4.26
C LEU A 291 -16.72 4.36 5.00
N GLY A 292 -15.61 4.32 4.26
CA GLY A 292 -14.27 4.42 4.83
C GLY A 292 -14.05 5.73 5.58
N CYS A 293 -14.35 6.86 4.95
CA CYS A 293 -14.20 8.18 5.56
C CYS A 293 -15.17 8.39 6.73
N ARG A 294 -16.45 8.02 6.57
CA ARG A 294 -17.46 8.12 7.64
C ARG A 294 -17.05 7.32 8.88
N LEU A 295 -16.50 6.12 8.70
CA LEU A 295 -15.99 5.32 9.81
C LEU A 295 -14.90 6.06 10.60
N MET A 296 -13.97 6.74 9.91
CA MET A 296 -12.86 7.43 10.58
C MET A 296 -13.31 8.67 11.36
N LEU A 297 -14.39 9.31 10.91
CA LEU A 297 -14.94 10.54 11.46
C LEU A 297 -15.98 10.34 12.56
N THR A 298 -16.72 9.23 12.55
CA THR A 298 -17.81 9.03 13.51
C THR A 298 -17.29 8.87 14.95
N GLY A 299 -17.92 9.61 15.86
CA GLY A 299 -17.78 9.44 17.31
C GLY A 299 -18.84 8.52 17.92
N ASP A 300 -19.83 8.08 17.14
CA ASP A 300 -20.94 7.23 17.59
C ASP A 300 -20.53 5.74 17.51
N GLU A 301 -20.45 5.07 18.66
CA GLU A 301 -20.00 3.68 18.74
C GLU A 301 -20.96 2.69 18.02
N PRO A 302 -22.29 2.77 18.21
CA PRO A 302 -23.26 2.07 17.38
C PRO A 302 -23.08 2.24 15.87
N GLU A 303 -22.90 3.48 15.40
CA GLU A 303 -22.65 3.73 13.97
C GLU A 303 -21.32 3.12 13.50
N ALA A 304 -20.24 3.32 14.26
CA ALA A 304 -18.94 2.73 13.98
C ALA A 304 -19.04 1.20 13.85
N GLY A 305 -19.79 0.54 14.74
CA GLY A 305 -20.04 -0.89 14.70
C GLY A 305 -20.78 -1.33 13.43
N ARG A 306 -21.82 -0.59 13.02
CA ARG A 306 -22.57 -0.87 11.78
C ARG A 306 -21.70 -0.73 10.54
N ILE A 307 -20.95 0.38 10.42
CA ILE A 307 -20.09 0.63 9.26
C ILE A 307 -18.96 -0.41 9.21
N ALA A 308 -18.34 -0.76 10.34
CA ALA A 308 -17.28 -1.76 10.39
C ALA A 308 -17.78 -3.16 9.97
N ALA A 309 -18.96 -3.57 10.42
CA ALA A 309 -19.58 -4.83 10.02
C ALA A 309 -19.89 -4.87 8.51
N GLU A 310 -20.36 -3.75 7.97
CA GLU A 310 -20.65 -3.62 6.54
C GLU A 310 -19.37 -3.70 5.69
N LEU A 311 -18.30 -3.00 6.09
CA LEU A 311 -17.00 -3.10 5.41
C LEU A 311 -16.40 -4.52 5.48
N ASP A 312 -16.63 -5.26 6.58
CA ASP A 312 -16.22 -6.66 6.67
C ASP A 312 -17.03 -7.56 5.72
N ARG A 313 -18.35 -7.36 5.63
CA ARG A 313 -19.23 -8.06 4.67
C ARG A 313 -18.78 -7.79 3.22
N LEU A 314 -18.63 -6.52 2.85
CA LEU A 314 -18.16 -6.12 1.51
C LEU A 314 -16.78 -6.70 1.22
N ASN A 315 -15.87 -6.75 2.19
CA ASN A 315 -14.59 -7.40 2.00
C ASN A 315 -14.72 -8.90 1.72
N GLY A 316 -15.60 -9.60 2.43
CA GLY A 316 -15.90 -11.01 2.17
C GLY A 316 -16.44 -11.26 0.76
N GLU A 317 -17.37 -10.43 0.31
CA GLU A 317 -17.96 -10.49 -1.03
C GLU A 317 -16.93 -10.18 -2.12
N ARG A 318 -16.16 -9.10 -1.93
CA ARG A 318 -15.09 -8.73 -2.85
C ARG A 318 -14.07 -9.86 -2.99
N GLN A 319 -13.69 -10.52 -1.88
CA GLN A 319 -12.79 -11.66 -1.93
C GLN A 319 -13.41 -12.88 -2.62
N ALA A 320 -14.72 -13.10 -2.52
CA ALA A 320 -15.41 -14.16 -3.24
C ALA A 320 -15.40 -13.92 -4.75
N ILE A 321 -15.71 -12.69 -5.18
CA ILE A 321 -15.62 -12.26 -6.57
C ILE A 321 -14.17 -12.41 -7.07
N GLU A 322 -13.19 -11.87 -6.33
CA GLU A 322 -11.76 -11.98 -6.67
C GLU A 322 -11.33 -13.44 -6.87
N ARG A 323 -11.75 -14.37 -5.98
CA ARG A 323 -11.39 -15.79 -6.10
C ARG A 323 -12.00 -16.45 -7.33
N ALA A 324 -13.28 -16.20 -7.61
CA ALA A 324 -13.96 -16.76 -8.77
C ALA A 324 -13.30 -16.27 -10.07
N THR A 325 -13.11 -14.94 -10.19
CA THR A 325 -12.45 -14.32 -11.34
C THR A 325 -11.00 -14.77 -11.50
N LEU A 326 -10.25 -14.92 -10.40
CA LEU A 326 -8.87 -15.40 -10.46
C LEU A 326 -8.78 -16.84 -10.97
N ALA A 327 -9.70 -17.72 -10.60
CA ALA A 327 -9.69 -19.11 -11.08
C ALA A 327 -9.90 -19.18 -12.61
N GLU A 328 -10.84 -18.40 -13.15
CA GLU A 328 -11.06 -18.28 -14.59
C GLU A 328 -9.84 -17.68 -15.29
N ALA A 329 -9.30 -16.59 -14.73
CA ALA A 329 -8.11 -15.92 -15.23
C ALA A 329 -6.87 -16.83 -15.24
N GLU A 330 -6.65 -17.62 -14.18
CA GLU A 330 -5.55 -18.57 -14.12
C GLU A 330 -5.68 -19.66 -15.20
N ALA A 331 -6.90 -20.18 -15.42
CA ALA A 331 -7.14 -21.16 -16.47
C ALA A 331 -6.81 -20.61 -17.87
N GLU A 332 -7.23 -19.38 -18.18
CA GLU A 332 -6.88 -18.72 -19.43
C GLU A 332 -5.36 -18.44 -19.54
N ALA A 333 -4.74 -17.99 -18.44
CA ALA A 333 -3.31 -17.74 -18.40
C ALA A 333 -2.50 -19.03 -18.66
N TYR A 334 -2.85 -20.16 -18.05
CA TYR A 334 -2.17 -21.43 -18.31
C TYR A 334 -2.31 -21.87 -19.77
N ALA A 335 -3.48 -21.65 -20.39
CA ALA A 335 -3.67 -21.96 -21.81
C ALA A 335 -2.79 -21.10 -22.72
N ALA A 336 -2.57 -19.82 -22.37
CA ALA A 336 -1.74 -18.91 -23.15
C ALA A 336 -0.23 -19.08 -22.91
N LEU A 337 0.16 -19.48 -21.69
CA LEU A 337 1.57 -19.55 -21.27
C LEU A 337 2.21 -20.94 -21.48
N GLY A 338 1.40 -21.99 -21.65
CA GLY A 338 1.90 -23.37 -21.66
C GLY A 338 2.28 -23.87 -20.27
N LEU A 339 2.43 -25.19 -20.14
CA LEU A 339 2.75 -25.85 -18.86
C LEU A 339 4.20 -25.64 -18.40
N ASP A 340 5.10 -25.37 -19.33
CA ASP A 340 6.51 -25.03 -19.09
C ASP A 340 6.72 -23.53 -18.78
N GLY A 341 5.70 -22.70 -19.00
CA GLY A 341 5.76 -21.26 -18.74
C GLY A 341 6.71 -20.51 -19.67
N GLU A 342 7.08 -21.08 -20.82
CA GLU A 342 7.88 -20.41 -21.85
C GLU A 342 7.02 -19.74 -22.94
N GLY A 343 5.69 -19.79 -22.83
CA GLY A 343 4.77 -19.03 -23.67
C GLY A 343 4.81 -17.52 -23.40
N ALA A 344 3.69 -16.83 -23.65
CA ALA A 344 3.62 -15.37 -23.73
C ALA A 344 4.38 -14.61 -22.62
N SER A 345 5.13 -13.57 -23.00
CA SER A 345 5.88 -12.70 -22.11
C SER A 345 4.97 -11.90 -21.17
N VAL A 346 3.74 -11.60 -21.61
CA VAL A 346 2.74 -10.89 -20.81
C VAL A 346 1.47 -11.73 -20.71
N ALA A 347 1.00 -11.98 -19.49
CA ALA A 347 -0.24 -12.71 -19.25
C ALA A 347 -1.44 -11.76 -19.41
N VAL A 348 -2.07 -11.77 -20.59
CA VAL A 348 -3.26 -10.95 -20.86
C VAL A 348 -4.51 -11.82 -20.84
N VAL A 349 -5.31 -11.70 -19.79
CA VAL A 349 -6.54 -12.49 -19.59
C VAL A 349 -7.77 -11.59 -19.67
N SER A 350 -8.91 -12.17 -20.02
CA SER A 350 -10.17 -11.45 -20.17
C SER A 350 -11.39 -12.30 -19.90
N GLY A 351 -12.44 -11.69 -19.36
CA GLY A 351 -13.72 -12.35 -19.18
C GLY A 351 -14.91 -11.41 -19.31
N GLU A 352 -16.03 -11.98 -19.71
CA GLU A 352 -17.33 -11.30 -19.73
C GLU A 352 -17.94 -11.33 -18.33
N GLY A 353 -18.55 -10.21 -17.90
CA GLY A 353 -19.20 -10.12 -16.59
C GLY A 353 -18.25 -10.04 -15.40
N TRP A 354 -16.94 -9.99 -15.62
CA TRP A 354 -15.97 -9.72 -14.56
C TRP A 354 -16.20 -8.34 -13.95
N HIS A 355 -16.14 -8.24 -12.62
CA HIS A 355 -16.37 -6.98 -11.93
C HIS A 355 -15.18 -6.02 -12.12
N PRO A 356 -15.37 -4.79 -12.63
CA PRO A 356 -14.26 -3.84 -12.85
C PRO A 356 -13.47 -3.51 -11.57
N GLY A 357 -14.14 -3.50 -10.41
CA GLY A 357 -13.51 -3.28 -9.10
C GLY A 357 -12.45 -4.34 -8.68
N VAL A 358 -12.41 -5.52 -9.33
CA VAL A 358 -11.46 -6.61 -8.98
C VAL A 358 -10.36 -6.87 -10.02
N VAL A 359 -10.47 -6.36 -11.25
CA VAL A 359 -9.49 -6.71 -12.32
C VAL A 359 -8.05 -6.33 -11.95
N GLY A 360 -7.85 -5.21 -11.24
CA GLY A 360 -6.52 -4.83 -10.76
C GLY A 360 -5.94 -5.79 -9.71
N LEU A 361 -6.79 -6.43 -8.90
CA LEU A 361 -6.37 -7.44 -7.92
C LEU A 361 -5.99 -8.74 -8.63
N VAL A 362 -6.78 -9.15 -9.61
CA VAL A 362 -6.52 -10.34 -10.44
C VAL A 362 -5.20 -10.17 -11.19
N ALA A 363 -4.97 -9.03 -11.86
CA ALA A 363 -3.71 -8.74 -12.53
C ALA A 363 -2.50 -8.80 -11.58
N ALA A 364 -2.64 -8.29 -10.34
CA ALA A 364 -1.58 -8.37 -9.34
C ALA A 364 -1.26 -9.82 -8.93
N ARG A 365 -2.29 -10.67 -8.75
CA ARG A 365 -2.16 -12.09 -8.42
C ARG A 365 -1.50 -12.89 -9.54
N LEU A 366 -1.92 -12.67 -10.79
CA LEU A 366 -1.33 -13.30 -11.96
C LEU A 366 0.15 -12.91 -12.11
N LYS A 367 0.48 -11.62 -11.90
CA LYS A 367 1.87 -11.15 -11.90
C LYS A 367 2.72 -11.86 -10.85
N GLU A 368 2.20 -12.06 -9.63
CA GLU A 368 2.90 -12.81 -8.58
C GLU A 368 3.07 -14.29 -8.93
N ARG A 369 1.99 -14.92 -9.43
CA ARG A 369 1.97 -16.35 -9.78
C ARG A 369 2.92 -16.69 -10.93
N PHE A 370 2.84 -15.93 -12.02
CA PHE A 370 3.56 -16.21 -13.27
C PHE A 370 4.87 -15.43 -13.41
N ARG A 371 5.18 -14.57 -12.42
CA ARG A 371 6.42 -13.78 -12.33
C ARG A 371 6.73 -13.00 -13.60
N ARG A 372 5.69 -12.44 -14.23
CA ARG A 372 5.74 -11.65 -15.46
C ARG A 372 4.63 -10.59 -15.43
N PRO A 373 4.69 -9.56 -16.29
CA PRO A 373 3.60 -8.60 -16.37
C PRO A 373 2.27 -9.30 -16.70
N ALA A 374 1.18 -8.78 -16.16
CA ALA A 374 -0.16 -9.32 -16.39
C ALA A 374 -1.21 -8.23 -16.55
N PHE A 375 -2.17 -8.46 -17.44
CA PHE A 375 -3.39 -7.68 -17.61
C PHE A 375 -4.61 -8.54 -17.36
N ALA A 376 -5.61 -8.01 -16.65
CA ALA A 376 -6.95 -8.57 -16.59
C ALA A 376 -7.94 -7.58 -17.18
N VAL A 377 -8.77 -8.02 -18.13
CA VAL A 377 -9.74 -7.19 -18.86
C VAL A 377 -11.16 -7.68 -18.60
N ALA A 378 -12.02 -6.80 -18.10
CA ALA A 378 -13.45 -7.06 -17.95
C ALA A 378 -14.21 -6.50 -19.15
N PHE A 379 -14.86 -7.38 -19.93
CA PHE A 379 -15.69 -6.97 -21.06
C PHE A 379 -17.14 -6.69 -20.66
N GLN A 380 -17.67 -5.60 -21.20
CA GLN A 380 -19.07 -5.23 -21.15
C GLN A 380 -19.83 -5.80 -22.37
N PRO A 381 -21.17 -5.89 -22.32
CA PRO A 381 -21.97 -6.42 -23.42
C PRO A 381 -21.84 -5.67 -24.76
N ASP A 382 -21.41 -4.41 -24.74
CA ASP A 382 -21.17 -3.57 -25.93
C ASP A 382 -19.83 -3.87 -26.64
N GLY A 383 -19.07 -4.84 -26.13
CA GLY A 383 -17.75 -5.22 -26.63
C GLY A 383 -16.60 -4.34 -26.12
N THR A 384 -16.87 -3.35 -25.27
CA THR A 384 -15.85 -2.50 -24.65
C THR A 384 -15.29 -3.18 -23.39
N GLY A 385 -13.97 -3.29 -23.30
CA GLY A 385 -13.27 -3.90 -22.18
C GLY A 385 -12.47 -2.90 -21.37
N THR A 386 -12.64 -2.90 -20.04
CA THR A 386 -11.81 -2.14 -19.11
C THR A 386 -10.80 -3.05 -18.45
N GLY A 387 -9.51 -2.76 -18.62
CA GLY A 387 -8.42 -3.59 -18.15
C GLY A 387 -7.48 -2.89 -17.18
N SER A 388 -6.84 -3.69 -16.33
CA SER A 388 -5.76 -3.24 -15.45
C SER A 388 -4.55 -4.13 -15.58
N GLY A 389 -3.37 -3.51 -15.71
CA GLY A 389 -2.07 -4.15 -15.85
C GLY A 389 -1.20 -3.98 -14.60
N ARG A 390 -0.38 -4.99 -14.30
CA ARG A 390 0.66 -4.95 -13.26
C ARG A 390 1.97 -5.50 -13.82
N SER A 391 3.07 -4.77 -13.60
CA SER A 391 4.38 -5.10 -14.15
C SER A 391 5.32 -5.75 -13.14
N ILE A 392 6.51 -6.14 -13.61
CA ILE A 392 7.66 -6.56 -12.82
C ILE A 392 8.80 -5.51 -12.97
N PRO A 393 9.74 -5.44 -11.99
CA PRO A 393 10.88 -4.52 -12.10
C PRO A 393 11.64 -4.71 -13.42
N GLY A 394 12.00 -3.59 -14.06
CA GLY A 394 12.70 -3.61 -15.35
C GLY A 394 11.80 -3.68 -16.60
N VAL A 395 10.47 -3.67 -16.43
CA VAL A 395 9.50 -3.70 -17.53
C VAL A 395 8.50 -2.53 -17.37
N ASP A 396 8.43 -1.63 -18.36
CA ASP A 396 7.57 -0.44 -18.33
C ASP A 396 6.25 -0.67 -19.08
N LEU A 397 5.18 -0.99 -18.34
CA LEU A 397 3.84 -1.14 -18.93
C LEU A 397 3.24 0.19 -19.38
N GLY A 398 3.51 1.28 -18.68
CA GLY A 398 2.95 2.59 -18.98
C GLY A 398 3.39 3.09 -20.35
N ALA A 399 4.68 2.94 -20.67
CA ALA A 399 5.24 3.26 -21.99
C ALA A 399 4.60 2.40 -23.09
N ALA A 400 4.52 1.08 -22.90
CA ALA A 400 3.90 0.18 -23.87
C ALA A 400 2.43 0.53 -24.12
N VAL A 401 1.65 0.81 -23.07
CA VAL A 401 0.23 1.18 -23.18
C VAL A 401 0.05 2.50 -23.93
N ARG A 402 0.89 3.53 -23.66
CA ARG A 402 0.83 4.79 -24.41
C ARG A 402 1.14 4.57 -25.90
N GLY A 403 2.09 3.71 -26.23
CA GLY A 403 2.36 3.32 -27.62
C GLY A 403 1.16 2.63 -28.28
N ALA A 404 0.52 1.69 -27.60
CA ALA A 404 -0.67 1.00 -28.10
C ALA A 404 -1.86 1.94 -28.34
N VAL A 405 -2.01 3.00 -27.53
CA VAL A 405 -3.00 4.06 -27.78
C VAL A 405 -2.64 4.86 -29.03
N ALA A 406 -1.36 5.24 -29.20
CA ALA A 406 -0.91 5.99 -30.36
C ALA A 406 -1.08 5.21 -31.67
N GLU A 407 -0.98 3.88 -31.63
CA GLU A 407 -1.24 2.99 -32.78
C GLU A 407 -2.74 2.68 -33.00
N GLY A 408 -3.63 3.20 -32.14
CA GLY A 408 -5.07 2.98 -32.26
C GLY A 408 -5.55 1.59 -31.84
N LEU A 409 -4.69 0.77 -31.20
CA LEU A 409 -5.06 -0.54 -30.66
C LEU A 409 -5.93 -0.43 -29.41
N LEU A 410 -5.76 0.65 -28.65
CA LEU A 410 -6.50 0.96 -27.43
C LEU A 410 -7.31 2.23 -27.61
N ALA A 411 -8.57 2.22 -27.16
CA ALA A 411 -9.43 3.40 -27.18
C ALA A 411 -8.95 4.46 -26.17
N LYS A 412 -8.49 4.01 -25.00
CA LYS A 412 -7.88 4.82 -23.95
C LYS A 412 -6.83 3.97 -23.23
N GLY A 413 -5.80 4.61 -22.68
CA GLY A 413 -4.80 3.89 -21.90
C GLY A 413 -3.77 4.82 -21.30
N GLY A 414 -3.27 4.47 -20.13
CA GLY A 414 -2.25 5.24 -19.42
C GLY A 414 -1.76 4.54 -18.17
N GLY A 415 -0.80 5.17 -17.48
CA GLY A 415 -0.22 4.67 -16.25
C GLY A 415 1.30 4.85 -16.19
N HIS A 416 1.91 4.13 -15.27
CA HIS A 416 3.35 4.17 -14.98
C HIS A 416 4.00 2.81 -15.28
N ALA A 417 5.31 2.72 -15.07
CA ALA A 417 6.06 1.50 -15.37
C ALA A 417 5.47 0.24 -14.70
N MET A 418 5.01 0.35 -13.45
CA MET A 418 4.55 -0.80 -12.66
C MET A 418 3.05 -1.10 -12.77
N ALA A 419 2.24 -0.19 -13.30
CA ALA A 419 0.79 -0.37 -13.41
C ALA A 419 0.21 0.49 -14.52
N ALA A 420 -0.77 -0.06 -15.24
CA ALA A 420 -1.47 0.65 -16.30
C ALA A 420 -2.96 0.33 -16.32
N GLY A 421 -3.77 1.24 -16.83
CA GLY A 421 -5.18 1.05 -17.15
C GLY A 421 -5.38 1.11 -18.66
N VAL A 422 -6.29 0.29 -19.19
CA VAL A 422 -6.59 0.23 -20.63
C VAL A 422 -8.10 0.16 -20.88
N THR A 423 -8.53 0.72 -22.00
CA THR A 423 -9.83 0.47 -22.61
C THR A 423 -9.60 -0.12 -24.00
N VAL A 424 -10.04 -1.36 -24.21
CA VAL A 424 -9.79 -2.14 -25.43
C VAL A 424 -11.10 -2.69 -25.98
N ARG A 425 -11.24 -2.72 -27.32
CA ARG A 425 -12.37 -3.40 -27.97
C ARG A 425 -12.11 -4.90 -28.03
N LYS A 426 -13.14 -5.73 -27.88
CA LYS A 426 -13.00 -7.19 -27.86
C LYS A 426 -12.28 -7.73 -29.09
N GLU A 427 -12.54 -7.13 -30.25
CA GLU A 427 -11.94 -7.50 -31.53
C GLU A 427 -10.43 -7.14 -31.61
N ALA A 428 -9.99 -6.13 -30.85
CA ALA A 428 -8.61 -5.66 -30.82
C ALA A 428 -7.72 -6.39 -29.80
N LEU A 429 -8.28 -7.25 -28.94
CA LEU A 429 -7.53 -7.92 -27.86
C LEU A 429 -6.39 -8.78 -28.40
N GLY A 430 -6.59 -9.48 -29.52
CA GLY A 430 -5.55 -10.29 -30.16
C GLY A 430 -4.38 -9.45 -30.66
N ALA A 431 -4.66 -8.32 -31.31
CA ALA A 431 -3.63 -7.39 -31.77
C ALA A 431 -2.86 -6.77 -30.59
N PHE A 432 -3.58 -6.43 -29.51
CA PHE A 432 -2.94 -5.91 -28.30
C PHE A 432 -2.00 -6.94 -27.64
N ARG A 433 -2.38 -8.22 -27.59
CA ARG A 433 -1.50 -9.31 -27.11
C ARG A 433 -0.21 -9.40 -27.92
N ALA A 434 -0.32 -9.38 -29.25
CA ALA A 434 0.82 -9.44 -30.14
C ALA A 434 1.76 -8.23 -29.97
N TYR A 435 1.18 -7.02 -29.89
CA TYR A 435 1.93 -5.79 -29.65
C TYR A 435 2.73 -5.86 -28.32
N LEU A 436 2.12 -6.35 -27.23
CA LEU A 436 2.83 -6.45 -25.96
C LEU A 436 3.99 -7.46 -26.00
N GLU A 437 3.84 -8.56 -26.74
CA GLU A 437 4.92 -9.53 -26.92
C GLU A 437 6.11 -8.88 -27.62
N GLU A 438 5.87 -8.17 -28.70
CA GLU A 438 6.91 -7.45 -29.45
C GLU A 438 7.55 -6.34 -28.61
N ALA A 439 6.73 -5.51 -27.95
CA ALA A 439 7.21 -4.36 -27.20
C ALA A 439 7.97 -4.74 -25.93
N LEU A 440 7.60 -5.84 -25.26
CA LEU A 440 8.07 -6.15 -23.90
C LEU A 440 8.84 -7.47 -23.78
N GLY A 441 8.81 -8.36 -24.76
CA GLY A 441 9.34 -9.73 -24.63
C GLY A 441 10.80 -9.79 -24.17
N ALA A 442 11.67 -9.02 -24.80
CA ALA A 442 13.09 -8.96 -24.42
C ALA A 442 13.32 -8.41 -23.01
N ALA A 443 12.55 -7.40 -22.60
CA ALA A 443 12.64 -6.81 -21.26
C ALA A 443 12.15 -7.80 -20.18
N VAL A 444 11.05 -8.51 -20.45
CA VAL A 444 10.51 -9.54 -19.57
C VAL A 444 11.50 -10.71 -19.43
N ALA A 445 12.05 -11.21 -20.52
CA ALA A 445 13.02 -12.30 -20.50
C ALA A 445 14.22 -11.97 -19.62
N ARG A 446 14.81 -10.77 -19.78
CA ARG A 446 15.90 -10.27 -18.94
C ARG A 446 15.47 -10.16 -17.47
N ALA A 447 14.33 -9.53 -17.20
CA ALA A 447 13.84 -9.34 -15.83
C ALA A 447 13.58 -10.67 -15.10
N ARG A 448 13.13 -11.70 -15.82
CA ARG A 448 12.95 -13.05 -15.27
C ARG A 448 14.28 -13.76 -15.01
N ALA A 449 15.26 -13.62 -15.91
CA ALA A 449 16.58 -14.22 -15.75
C ALA A 449 17.37 -13.62 -14.56
N ASP A 450 17.19 -12.32 -14.31
CA ASP A 450 17.87 -11.61 -13.21
C ASP A 450 17.20 -11.81 -11.83
N GLN A 451 16.15 -12.63 -11.76
CA GLN A 451 15.42 -12.85 -10.50
C GLN A 451 16.30 -13.57 -9.48
N SER A 452 16.52 -12.93 -8.34
CA SER A 452 17.32 -13.48 -7.24
C SER A 452 16.69 -13.17 -5.89
N LEU A 453 16.82 -14.12 -4.95
CA LEU A 453 16.42 -13.93 -3.57
C LEU A 453 17.63 -13.42 -2.77
N LYS A 454 17.48 -12.23 -2.16
CA LYS A 454 18.50 -11.67 -1.27
C LYS A 454 18.33 -12.25 0.13
N ILE A 455 19.42 -12.78 0.68
CA ILE A 455 19.50 -13.34 2.03
C ILE A 455 20.33 -12.42 2.92
N ASP A 456 19.80 -12.00 4.05
CA ASP A 456 20.48 -11.12 5.01
C ASP A 456 21.49 -11.90 5.86
N ALA A 457 21.08 -13.08 6.34
CA ALA A 457 21.93 -13.96 7.14
C ALA A 457 21.51 -15.43 7.04
N ALA A 458 22.43 -16.33 7.39
CA ALA A 458 22.14 -17.74 7.58
C ALA A 458 22.16 -18.07 9.08
N LEU A 459 21.27 -18.96 9.53
CA LEU A 459 21.26 -19.50 10.90
C LEU A 459 20.80 -20.95 10.95
N THR A 460 21.13 -21.64 12.05
CA THR A 460 20.61 -22.98 12.36
C THR A 460 19.33 -22.87 13.19
N ALA A 461 18.58 -23.98 13.31
CA ALA A 461 17.34 -23.97 14.11
C ALA A 461 17.59 -23.63 15.59
N ALA A 462 18.78 -23.92 16.12
CA ALA A 462 19.17 -23.58 17.48
C ALA A 462 19.24 -22.06 17.74
N ALA A 463 19.62 -21.28 16.74
CA ALA A 463 19.72 -19.82 16.84
C ALA A 463 18.37 -19.11 16.60
N ALA A 464 17.37 -19.82 16.07
CA ALA A 464 16.03 -19.30 15.85
C ALA A 464 15.26 -19.21 17.19
N THR A 465 15.60 -18.25 18.04
CA THR A 465 15.00 -18.05 19.35
C THR A 465 14.00 -16.90 19.36
N LEU A 466 13.16 -16.84 20.39
CA LEU A 466 12.22 -15.74 20.60
C LEU A 466 12.95 -14.40 20.78
N ASP A 467 14.09 -14.41 21.47
CA ASP A 467 14.90 -13.21 21.69
C ASP A 467 15.50 -12.69 20.39
N LEU A 468 15.98 -13.57 19.50
CA LEU A 468 16.45 -13.16 18.18
C LEU A 468 15.31 -12.57 17.34
N ALA A 469 14.13 -13.19 17.36
CA ALA A 469 12.97 -12.67 16.63
C ALA A 469 12.59 -11.26 17.10
N ARG A 470 12.50 -11.04 18.41
CA ARG A 470 12.22 -9.73 19.02
C ARG A 470 13.31 -8.69 18.73
N ASP A 471 14.58 -9.10 18.75
CA ASP A 471 15.68 -8.19 18.42
C ASP A 471 15.64 -7.76 16.95
N LEU A 472 15.34 -8.69 16.03
CA LEU A 472 15.14 -8.37 14.61
C LEU A 472 13.93 -7.47 14.37
N GLU A 473 12.83 -7.65 15.11
CA GLU A 473 11.63 -6.79 15.02
C GLU A 473 11.94 -5.30 15.28
N ARG A 474 12.99 -4.99 16.05
CA ARG A 474 13.43 -3.60 16.28
C ARG A 474 13.86 -2.88 15.00
N ALA A 475 14.29 -3.62 13.97
CA ALA A 475 14.61 -3.03 12.67
C ALA A 475 13.36 -2.55 11.91
N GLY A 476 12.17 -3.01 12.31
CA GLY A 476 10.88 -2.57 11.79
C GLY A 476 10.47 -1.18 12.29
N PRO A 477 9.30 -0.64 11.88
CA PRO A 477 8.24 -1.33 11.16
C PRO A 477 8.68 -1.79 9.78
N PHE A 478 8.28 -3.01 9.40
CA PHE A 478 8.56 -3.58 8.09
C PHE A 478 7.43 -3.32 7.11
N GLY A 479 7.76 -3.18 5.83
CA GLY A 479 6.82 -2.87 4.76
C GLY A 479 7.54 -2.52 3.45
N SER A 480 6.84 -1.79 2.58
CA SER A 480 7.45 -1.24 1.36
C SER A 480 8.68 -0.39 1.71
N GLY A 481 9.77 -0.49 0.95
CA GLY A 481 11.04 0.19 1.23
C GLY A 481 11.81 -0.29 2.48
N ALA A 482 11.21 -1.12 3.33
CA ALA A 482 11.83 -1.68 4.54
C ALA A 482 11.38 -3.14 4.75
N PRO A 483 11.76 -4.08 3.86
CA PRO A 483 11.29 -5.46 3.93
C PRO A 483 11.79 -6.16 5.21
N GLU A 484 11.07 -7.18 5.67
CA GLU A 484 11.53 -8.06 6.75
C GLU A 484 12.88 -8.71 6.42
N PRO A 485 13.71 -9.04 7.43
CA PRO A 485 14.95 -9.76 7.20
C PRO A 485 14.68 -11.16 6.65
N VAL A 486 15.32 -11.52 5.54
CA VAL A 486 15.25 -12.87 4.97
C VAL A 486 16.43 -13.67 5.47
N LEU A 487 16.11 -14.74 6.20
CA LEU A 487 17.08 -15.62 6.82
C LEU A 487 17.07 -16.98 6.14
N ALA A 488 18.26 -17.56 5.92
CA ALA A 488 18.42 -18.89 5.36
C ALA A 488 18.73 -19.93 6.45
N LEU A 489 17.94 -20.99 6.48
CA LEU A 489 18.18 -22.22 7.22
C LEU A 489 18.75 -23.25 6.24
N ALA A 490 20.06 -23.47 6.32
CA ALA A 490 20.78 -24.31 5.38
C ALA A 490 20.82 -25.79 5.81
N ALA A 491 20.44 -26.68 4.89
CA ALA A 491 20.55 -28.14 5.04
C ALA A 491 19.82 -28.72 6.26
N HIS A 492 18.61 -28.22 6.54
CA HIS A 492 17.74 -28.75 7.60
C HIS A 492 16.89 -29.90 7.07
N THR A 493 16.68 -30.93 7.89
CA THR A 493 15.74 -32.00 7.58
C THR A 493 14.30 -31.48 7.73
N LEU A 494 13.52 -31.56 6.65
CA LEU A 494 12.10 -31.23 6.68
C LEU A 494 11.31 -32.37 7.32
N SER A 495 11.06 -32.25 8.62
CA SER A 495 10.44 -33.33 9.42
C SER A 495 8.94 -33.48 9.13
N SER A 496 8.24 -32.39 8.86
CA SER A 496 6.84 -32.40 8.43
C SER A 496 6.52 -31.18 7.55
N ALA A 497 5.48 -31.31 6.72
CA ALA A 497 5.00 -30.24 5.84
C ALA A 497 3.50 -30.41 5.59
N ASP A 498 2.65 -29.98 6.52
CA ASP A 498 1.22 -30.29 6.55
C ASP A 498 0.38 -29.12 6.02
N VAL A 499 -0.62 -29.42 5.19
CA VAL A 499 -1.59 -28.42 4.72
C VAL A 499 -2.55 -28.07 5.86
N VAL A 500 -2.71 -26.78 6.14
CA VAL A 500 -3.58 -26.26 7.21
C VAL A 500 -4.39 -25.05 6.74
N GLY A 501 -5.59 -24.90 7.30
CA GLY A 501 -6.47 -23.76 7.04
C GLY A 501 -6.77 -23.58 5.55
N GLN A 502 -6.62 -22.35 5.05
CA GLN A 502 -6.88 -21.97 3.66
C GLN A 502 -5.66 -22.21 2.74
N GLY A 503 -5.14 -23.44 2.74
CA GLY A 503 -4.01 -23.82 1.86
C GLY A 503 -2.64 -23.30 2.32
N HIS A 504 -2.45 -23.03 3.61
CA HIS A 504 -1.13 -22.76 4.18
C HIS A 504 -0.38 -24.08 4.42
N LEU A 505 0.95 -24.04 4.48
CA LEU A 505 1.75 -25.19 4.89
C LEU A 505 2.40 -24.92 6.24
N ARG A 506 2.19 -25.80 7.20
CA ARG A 506 2.90 -25.83 8.48
C ARG A 506 4.06 -26.81 8.40
N LEU A 507 5.27 -26.32 8.68
CA LEU A 507 6.52 -27.04 8.51
C LEU A 507 7.20 -27.25 9.86
N ARG A 508 8.00 -28.32 9.96
CA ARG A 508 8.97 -28.48 11.05
C ARG A 508 10.34 -28.77 10.48
N LEU A 509 11.30 -27.88 10.77
CA LEU A 509 12.67 -27.96 10.26
C LEU A 509 13.60 -28.37 11.40
N ARG A 510 14.39 -29.42 11.18
CA ARG A 510 15.34 -29.95 12.17
C ARG A 510 16.77 -29.79 11.68
N ALA A 511 17.62 -29.17 12.50
CA ALA A 511 19.05 -29.05 12.22
C ALA A 511 19.81 -30.34 12.60
N GLY A 512 21.06 -30.46 12.14
CA GLY A 512 21.91 -31.63 12.39
C GLY A 512 22.25 -31.86 13.87
N ASP A 513 22.24 -30.80 14.68
CA ASP A 513 22.40 -30.85 16.15
C ASP A 513 21.12 -31.31 16.89
N GLY A 514 20.04 -31.56 16.14
CA GLY A 514 18.75 -31.98 16.67
C GLY A 514 17.78 -30.86 17.03
N ALA A 515 18.23 -29.58 17.05
CA ALA A 515 17.35 -28.45 17.30
C ALA A 515 16.28 -28.33 16.21
N SER A 516 15.09 -27.83 16.56
CA SER A 516 13.99 -27.71 15.60
C SER A 516 13.26 -26.38 15.71
N VAL A 517 12.82 -25.85 14.58
CA VAL A 517 11.98 -24.66 14.50
C VAL A 517 10.74 -24.93 13.64
N SER A 518 9.63 -24.33 14.01
CA SER A 518 8.40 -24.35 13.23
C SER A 518 8.46 -23.34 12.09
N GLY A 519 7.81 -23.64 10.97
CA GLY A 519 7.65 -22.69 9.88
C GLY A 519 6.24 -22.69 9.31
N VAL A 520 5.90 -21.61 8.61
CA VAL A 520 4.65 -21.49 7.86
C VAL A 520 4.92 -20.90 6.48
N ALA A 521 4.44 -21.54 5.42
CA ALA A 521 4.35 -20.95 4.10
C ALA A 521 2.88 -20.60 3.82
N PHE A 522 2.57 -19.31 3.73
CA PHE A 522 1.18 -18.87 3.61
C PHE A 522 0.63 -19.09 2.20
N ARG A 523 -0.56 -19.74 2.09
CA ARG A 523 -1.26 -19.99 0.81
C ARG A 523 -0.37 -20.63 -0.25
N ALA A 524 0.53 -21.51 0.18
CA ALA A 524 1.56 -22.10 -0.66
C ALA A 524 1.22 -23.51 -1.13
N ALA A 525 0.17 -24.17 -0.61
CA ALA A 525 -0.09 -25.59 -0.88
C ALA A 525 -0.09 -25.94 -2.38
N ASP A 526 -0.70 -25.10 -3.22
CA ASP A 526 -0.82 -25.31 -4.67
C ASP A 526 0.23 -24.51 -5.49
N SER A 527 1.24 -23.94 -4.83
CA SER A 527 2.38 -23.30 -5.48
C SER A 527 3.52 -24.29 -5.69
N ASP A 528 4.49 -23.93 -6.52
CA ASP A 528 5.69 -24.75 -6.74
C ASP A 528 6.47 -24.95 -5.44
N LEU A 529 6.52 -23.91 -4.60
CA LEU A 529 7.11 -23.98 -3.27
C LEU A 529 6.40 -25.06 -2.42
N GLY A 530 5.07 -25.05 -2.37
CA GLY A 530 4.36 -26.00 -1.53
C GLY A 530 4.44 -27.43 -2.04
N ARG A 531 4.26 -27.65 -3.34
CA ARG A 531 4.46 -28.96 -3.97
C ARG A 531 5.88 -29.49 -3.71
N GLY A 532 6.89 -28.64 -3.88
CA GLY A 532 8.29 -28.98 -3.63
C GLY A 532 8.56 -29.35 -2.17
N LEU A 533 8.03 -28.58 -1.22
CA LEU A 533 8.15 -28.87 0.22
C LEU A 533 7.43 -30.16 0.62
N ILE A 534 6.21 -30.39 0.14
CA ILE A 534 5.46 -31.63 0.42
C ILE A 534 6.23 -32.85 -0.12
N ALA A 535 6.78 -32.75 -1.34
CA ALA A 535 7.57 -33.81 -1.95
C ALA A 535 8.92 -34.05 -1.22
N SER A 536 9.45 -33.03 -0.56
CA SER A 536 10.75 -33.08 0.14
C SER A 536 10.66 -33.49 1.62
N ARG A 537 9.51 -34.01 2.08
CA ARG A 537 9.37 -34.52 3.46
C ARG A 537 10.40 -35.61 3.75
N GLY A 538 11.12 -35.46 4.87
CA GLY A 538 12.22 -36.34 5.27
C GLY A 538 13.57 -36.01 4.62
N ALA A 539 13.61 -35.21 3.56
CA ALA A 539 14.84 -34.80 2.90
C ALA A 539 15.48 -33.58 3.58
N ARG A 540 16.75 -33.31 3.24
CA ARG A 540 17.41 -32.05 3.60
C ARG A 540 17.06 -30.96 2.58
N VAL A 541 16.74 -29.78 3.09
CA VAL A 541 16.36 -28.61 2.29
C VAL A 541 17.08 -27.37 2.80
N HIS A 542 17.33 -26.43 1.90
CA HIS A 542 17.56 -25.03 2.23
C HIS A 542 16.22 -24.33 2.29
N VAL A 543 15.96 -23.56 3.34
CA VAL A 543 14.71 -22.79 3.50
C VAL A 543 15.06 -21.34 3.76
N ALA A 544 14.37 -20.43 3.07
CA ALA A 544 14.50 -19.00 3.29
C ALA A 544 13.17 -18.41 3.77
N GLY A 545 13.24 -17.51 4.75
CA GLY A 545 12.06 -16.90 5.34
C GLY A 545 12.36 -15.82 6.36
N SER A 546 11.31 -15.15 6.81
CA SER A 546 11.40 -14.17 7.90
C SER A 546 11.14 -14.84 9.24
N LEU A 547 11.97 -14.55 10.25
CA LEU A 547 11.72 -15.01 11.61
C LEU A 547 10.76 -14.03 12.31
N GLY A 548 9.74 -14.56 12.99
CA GLY A 548 8.79 -13.74 13.73
C GLY A 548 8.26 -14.42 14.98
N VAL A 549 7.54 -13.64 15.79
CA VAL A 549 6.84 -14.12 16.97
C VAL A 549 5.42 -14.54 16.60
N ASP A 550 5.15 -15.83 16.67
CA ASP A 550 3.81 -16.41 16.56
C ASP A 550 3.12 -16.38 17.93
N ARG A 551 1.88 -15.89 17.97
CA ARG A 551 1.07 -15.81 19.18
C ARG A 551 -0.15 -16.72 19.00
N TRP A 552 -0.15 -17.85 19.70
CA TRP A 552 -1.27 -18.78 19.65
C TRP A 552 -1.63 -19.28 21.04
N GLY A 553 -2.91 -19.13 21.42
CA GLY A 553 -3.41 -19.59 22.72
C GLY A 553 -2.72 -18.92 23.93
N GLY A 554 -2.33 -17.66 23.79
CA GLY A 554 -1.62 -16.91 24.85
C GLY A 554 -0.15 -17.31 25.05
N GLN A 555 0.41 -18.15 24.17
CA GLN A 555 1.83 -18.53 24.18
C GLN A 555 2.55 -17.89 23.00
N GLU A 556 3.74 -17.34 23.25
CA GLU A 556 4.62 -16.84 22.19
C GLU A 556 5.59 -17.94 21.77
N ARG A 557 5.71 -18.14 20.46
CA ARG A 557 6.67 -19.08 19.88
C ARG A 557 7.38 -18.43 18.72
N VAL A 558 8.62 -18.83 18.51
CA VAL A 558 9.35 -18.46 17.30
C VAL A 558 8.86 -19.29 16.12
N SER A 559 8.63 -18.62 14.99
CA SER A 559 8.20 -19.27 13.75
C SER A 559 8.88 -18.62 12.54
N LEU A 560 9.23 -19.43 11.56
CA LEU A 560 9.78 -18.96 10.28
C LEU A 560 8.66 -18.83 9.25
N ARG A 561 8.39 -17.62 8.78
CA ARG A 561 7.54 -17.38 7.61
C ARG A 561 8.32 -17.70 6.35
N VAL A 562 8.10 -18.89 5.80
CA VAL A 562 8.82 -19.41 4.63
C VAL A 562 8.33 -18.76 3.36
N ILE A 563 9.27 -18.26 2.56
CA ILE A 563 9.02 -17.62 1.27
C ILE A 563 9.67 -18.36 0.11
N ASP A 564 10.70 -19.17 0.37
CA ASP A 564 11.37 -19.97 -0.66
C ASP A 564 12.06 -21.20 -0.05
N ALA A 565 12.30 -22.22 -0.88
CA ALA A 565 13.03 -23.42 -0.50
C ALA A 565 13.72 -24.04 -1.71
N ALA A 566 14.87 -24.68 -1.45
CA ALA A 566 15.62 -25.43 -2.45
C ALA A 566 16.06 -26.79 -1.87
N PRO A 567 16.20 -27.84 -2.69
CA PRO A 567 16.84 -29.07 -2.27
C PRO A 567 18.26 -28.78 -1.75
N ALA A 568 18.65 -29.40 -0.64
CA ALA A 568 20.04 -29.43 -0.24
C ALA A 568 20.67 -30.67 -0.89
N GLU A 569 21.48 -30.47 -1.93
CA GLU A 569 22.23 -31.56 -2.54
C GLU A 569 23.08 -32.28 -1.48
N ALA A 570 23.30 -33.58 -1.70
CA ALA A 570 23.84 -34.49 -0.70
C ALA A 570 25.28 -34.17 -0.28
#